data_AF-A0A3M5UJG0-F1
#
_entry.id   AF-A0A3M5UJG0-F1
#
_cell.length_a   1.000
_cell.length_b   1.000
_cell.length_c   1.000
_cell.angle_alpha   90.00
_cell.angle_beta   90.00
_cell.angle_gamma   90.00
#
_symmetry.space_group_name_H-M   'P 1'
#
loop_
_entity.id
_entity.type
_entity.pdbx_description
1 polymer ?
#
loop_
_entity_poly.entity_id
_entity_poly.type
_entity_poly.pdbx_seq_one_letter_code
_entity_poly.pdbx_strand_id
1 'polypeptide(L)'
;MAPNMSGLSAVDMPRAMFLCELALDLAGRVLRPGGDFLIKVFQGEGFDIYHKDIRKLFDKVQMRKPSSSRDRSREQYLLARGFRGIDGAASIERF
;
A
#
# COMPACT_ATOMS: atom_id res chain seq x y z
N MET A 1 -3.43 -2.81 8.23
CA MET A 1 -3.18 -4.26 8.30
C MET A 1 -1.79 -4.48 8.90
N ALA A 2 -1.57 -5.59 9.59
CA ALA A 2 -0.26 -6.00 10.09
C ALA A 2 -0.25 -7.53 10.21
N PRO A 3 0.82 -8.21 9.79
CA PRO A 3 0.94 -9.66 9.99
C PRO A 3 1.11 -9.97 11.48
N ASN A 4 1.01 -11.26 11.83
CA ASN A 4 1.48 -11.73 13.13
C ASN A 4 2.99 -11.45 13.22
N MET A 5 3.34 -10.52 14.11
CA MET A 5 4.71 -10.06 14.28
C MET A 5 5.51 -11.12 15.03
N SER A 6 6.57 -11.62 14.40
CA SER A 6 7.53 -12.53 15.02
C SER A 6 8.50 -11.81 15.95
N GLY A 7 8.64 -10.50 15.80
CA GLY A 7 9.63 -9.67 16.49
C GLY A 7 10.96 -9.56 15.73
N LEU A 8 11.13 -10.33 14.65
CA LEU A 8 12.31 -10.27 13.79
C LEU A 8 11.98 -9.46 12.53
N SER A 9 12.55 -8.25 12.44
CA SER A 9 12.28 -7.32 11.33
C SER A 9 12.56 -7.92 9.95
N ALA A 10 13.56 -8.80 9.82
CA ALA A 10 13.90 -9.47 8.55
C ALA A 10 12.79 -10.39 8.03
N VAL A 11 11.91 -10.87 8.92
CA VAL A 11 10.76 -11.71 8.57
C VAL A 11 9.47 -10.89 8.54
N ASP A 12 9.33 -9.95 9.47
CA ASP A 12 8.09 -9.17 9.61
C ASP A 12 7.95 -8.13 8.48
N MET A 13 9.04 -7.54 7.99
CA MET A 13 8.97 -6.53 6.94
C MET A 13 8.50 -7.10 5.59
N PRO A 14 9.07 -8.21 5.07
CA PRO A 14 8.56 -8.82 3.84
C PRO A 14 7.10 -9.27 3.95
N ARG A 15 6.68 -9.82 5.11
CA ARG A 15 5.28 -10.21 5.34
C ARG A 15 4.33 -9.02 5.33
N ALA A 16 4.74 -7.91 5.94
CA ALA A 16 3.95 -6.69 5.95
C ALA A 16 3.83 -6.08 4.55
N MET A 17 4.93 -6.09 3.77
CA MET A 17 4.93 -5.61 2.38
C MET A 17 4.07 -6.47 1.47
N PHE A 18 4.19 -7.79 1.55
CA PHE A 18 3.37 -8.72 0.76
C PHE A 18 1.86 -8.49 1.01
N LEU A 19 1.47 -8.22 2.26
CA LEU A 19 0.08 -7.90 2.59
C LEU A 19 -0.37 -6.55 1.97
N CYS A 20 0.54 -5.58 1.85
CA CYS A 20 0.26 -4.32 1.19
C CYS A 20 0.12 -4.46 -0.33
N GLU A 21 0.92 -5.33 -0.94
CA GLU A 21 0.87 -5.69 -2.37
C GLU A 21 -0.45 -6.37 -2.72
N LEU A 22 -0.85 -7.39 -1.94
CA LEU A 22 -2.15 -8.05 -2.12
C LEU A 22 -3.34 -7.08 -1.99
N ALA A 23 -3.24 -6.12 -1.07
CA ALA A 23 -4.28 -5.12 -0.90
C ALA A 23 -4.36 -4.13 -2.07
N LEU A 24 -3.22 -3.76 -2.66
CA LEU A 24 -3.17 -2.92 -3.85
C LEU A 24 -3.71 -3.64 -5.09
N ASP A 25 -3.36 -4.92 -5.26
CA ASP A 25 -3.92 -5.76 -6.31
C ASP A 25 -5.45 -5.86 -6.18
N LEU A 26 -5.97 -6.12 -4.97
CA LEU A 26 -7.41 -6.11 -4.72
C LEU A 26 -8.02 -4.74 -5.06
N ALA A 27 -7.41 -3.65 -4.62
CA ALA A 27 -7.88 -2.30 -4.91
C ALA A 27 -7.98 -2.04 -6.42
N GLY A 28 -6.97 -2.47 -7.20
CA GLY A 28 -6.99 -2.35 -8.66
C GLY A 28 -8.12 -3.14 -9.33
N ARG A 29 -8.60 -4.22 -8.71
CA ARG A 29 -9.70 -5.05 -9.24
C ARG A 29 -11.09 -4.53 -8.88
N VAL A 30 -11.23 -3.83 -7.75
CA VAL A 30 -12.56 -3.50 -7.19
C VAL A 30 -12.86 -2.00 -7.18
N LEU A 31 -11.86 -1.13 -7.30
CA LEU A 31 -12.08 0.30 -7.36
C LEU A 31 -12.60 0.71 -8.73
N ARG A 32 -13.70 1.47 -8.73
CA ARG A 32 -14.10 2.26 -9.90
C ARG A 32 -13.09 3.40 -10.17
N PRO A 33 -12.98 3.90 -11.40
CA PRO A 33 -12.26 5.14 -11.68
C PRO A 33 -12.70 6.28 -10.74
N GLY A 34 -11.74 7.06 -10.25
CA GLY A 34 -11.92 8.07 -9.21
C GLY A 34 -11.98 7.54 -7.77
N GLY A 35 -11.87 6.22 -7.55
CA GLY A 35 -11.88 5.61 -6.22
C GLY A 35 -10.64 5.93 -5.38
N ASP A 36 -10.77 5.84 -4.05
CA ASP A 36 -9.69 6.10 -3.10
C ASP A 36 -9.23 4.80 -2.40
N PHE A 37 -7.94 4.73 -2.07
CA PHE A 37 -7.32 3.63 -1.35
C PHE A 37 -6.53 4.15 -0.15
N LEU A 38 -6.84 3.64 1.04
CA LEU A 38 -6.15 3.98 2.28
C LEU A 38 -5.57 2.71 2.90
N ILE A 39 -4.26 2.70 3.12
CA ILE A 39 -3.58 1.54 3.70
C ILE A 39 -2.58 1.94 4.77
N LYS A 40 -2.51 1.15 5.83
CA LYS A 40 -1.45 1.20 6.84
C LYS A 40 -0.21 0.51 6.29
N VAL A 41 0.92 1.19 6.33
CA VAL A 41 2.23 0.75 5.83
C VAL A 41 3.30 0.91 6.91
N PHE A 42 4.38 0.15 6.76
CA PHE A 42 5.61 0.30 7.52
C PHE A 42 6.71 0.73 6.56
N GLN A 43 7.48 1.75 6.94
CA GLN A 43 8.66 2.11 6.16
C GLN A 43 9.77 1.10 6.42
N GLY A 44 10.30 0.55 5.33
CA GLY A 44 11.34 -0.46 5.33
C GLY A 44 11.62 -0.94 3.91
N GLU A 45 12.27 -2.09 3.81
CA GLU A 45 12.57 -2.73 2.54
C GLU A 45 11.30 -2.94 1.69
N GLY A 46 11.39 -2.68 0.39
CA GLY A 46 10.27 -2.79 -0.56
C GLY A 46 9.31 -1.59 -0.61
N PHE A 47 9.32 -0.71 0.40
CA PHE A 47 8.38 0.42 0.46
C PHE A 47 8.49 1.38 -0.73
N ASP A 48 9.70 1.70 -1.20
CA ASP A 48 9.88 2.67 -2.30
C ASP A 48 9.33 2.15 -3.63
N ILE A 49 9.48 0.85 -3.89
CA ILE A 49 8.90 0.18 -5.07
C ILE A 49 7.38 0.24 -4.97
N TYR A 50 6.83 -0.18 -3.84
CA TYR A 50 5.39 -0.14 -3.58
C TYR A 50 4.80 1.27 -3.73
N HIS A 51 5.45 2.29 -3.17
CA HIS A 51 5.03 3.68 -3.29
C HIS A 51 5.07 4.18 -4.74
N LYS A 52 6.08 3.76 -5.52
CA LYS A 52 6.16 4.07 -6.96
C LYS A 52 4.99 3.45 -7.72
N ASP A 53 4.62 2.21 -7.41
CA ASP A 53 3.52 1.52 -8.10
C ASP A 53 2.17 2.16 -7.81
N ILE A 54 1.90 2.56 -6.56
CA ILE A 54 0.67 3.30 -6.25
C ILE A 54 0.60 4.63 -7.02
N ARG A 55 1.71 5.38 -7.15
CA ARG A 55 1.72 6.65 -7.91
C ARG A 55 1.41 6.48 -9.40
N LYS A 56 1.59 5.28 -9.97
CA LYS A 56 1.18 4.96 -11.34
C LYS A 56 -0.33 4.74 -11.46
N LEU A 57 -0.99 4.32 -10.39
CA LEU A 57 -2.41 3.95 -10.38
C LEU A 57 -3.34 5.06 -9.87
N PHE A 58 -2.82 6.01 -9.10
CA PHE A 58 -3.62 7.06 -8.44
C PHE A 58 -3.08 8.46 -8.74
N ASP A 59 -3.98 9.43 -8.83
CA ASP A 59 -3.65 10.84 -9.10
C ASP A 59 -2.84 11.49 -8.00
N LYS A 60 -3.14 11.16 -6.73
CA LYS A 60 -2.48 11.75 -5.58
C LYS A 60 -2.17 10.71 -4.53
N VAL A 61 -0.93 10.67 -4.06
CA VAL A 61 -0.49 9.79 -2.98
C VAL A 61 0.11 10.62 -1.85
N GLN A 62 -0.35 10.40 -0.63
CA GLN A 62 0.09 11.15 0.55
C GLN A 62 0.32 10.23 1.74
N MET A 63 1.40 10.48 2.48
CA MET A 63 1.62 9.82 3.76
C MET A 63 0.97 10.59 4.90
N ARG A 64 0.39 9.86 5.85
CA ARG A 64 -0.33 10.39 7.00
C ARG A 64 0.04 9.60 8.25
N LYS A 65 0.57 10.30 9.25
CA LYS A 65 0.68 9.79 10.61
C LYS A 65 -0.61 10.15 11.36
N PRO A 66 -1.41 9.19 11.84
CA PRO A 66 -2.59 9.52 12.64
C PRO A 66 -2.17 10.06 14.00
N SER A 67 -2.91 11.04 14.52
CA SER A 67 -2.73 11.57 15.89
C SER A 67 -2.95 10.50 16.97
N SER A 68 -3.70 9.45 16.67
CA SER A 68 -3.92 8.31 17.56
C SER A 68 -2.79 7.27 17.55
N SER A 69 -1.79 7.42 16.68
CA SER A 69 -0.64 6.51 16.64
C SER A 69 0.38 6.89 17.72
N ARG A 70 0.88 5.91 18.47
CA ARG A 70 1.95 6.12 19.47
C ARG A 70 3.20 6.68 18.78
N ASP A 71 3.88 7.64 19.39
CA ASP A 71 5.08 8.29 18.84
C ASP A 71 6.18 7.29 18.43
N ARG A 72 6.38 6.25 19.24
CA ARG A 72 7.36 5.18 18.98
C ARG A 72 6.97 4.21 17.85
N SER A 73 5.73 4.29 17.37
CA SER A 73 5.26 3.40 16.30
C SER A 73 5.77 3.92 14.95
N ARG A 74 6.34 3.05 14.13
CA ARG A 74 6.72 3.38 12.74
C ARG A 74 5.54 3.34 11.76
N GLU A 75 4.34 3.13 12.27
CA GLU A 75 3.13 3.00 11.47
C GLU A 75 2.77 4.32 10.82
N GLN A 76 2.56 4.27 9.50
CA GLN A 76 2.04 5.38 8.71
C GLN A 76 0.90 4.89 7.84
N TYR A 77 0.07 5.81 7.38
CA TYR A 77 -1.00 5.53 6.44
C TYR A 77 -0.70 6.20 5.12
N LEU A 78 -0.76 5.42 4.05
CA LEU A 78 -0.68 5.89 2.69
C LEU A 78 -2.10 6.08 2.18
N LEU A 79 -2.45 7.32 1.87
CA LEU A 79 -3.71 7.71 1.23
C LEU A 79 -3.46 7.98 -0.25
N ALA A 80 -4.00 7.11 -1.09
CA ALA A 80 -4.00 7.24 -2.53
C ALA A 80 -5.41 7.65 -2.99
N ARG A 81 -5.51 8.72 -3.79
CA ARG A 81 -6.78 9.28 -4.25
C ARG A 81 -6.85 9.37 -5.76
N GLY A 82 -8.05 9.20 -6.29
CA GLY A 82 -8.31 9.27 -7.73
C GLY A 82 -7.68 8.10 -8.46
N PHE A 83 -8.22 6.89 -8.24
CA PHE A 83 -7.82 5.71 -8.99
C PHE A 83 -8.08 5.95 -10.47
N ARG A 84 -7.04 5.81 -11.31
CA ARG A 84 -7.13 6.17 -12.73
C ARG A 84 -7.99 5.21 -13.55
N GLY A 85 -8.34 4.05 -12.98
CA GLY A 85 -9.02 2.99 -13.70
C GLY A 85 -8.06 2.23 -14.61
N ILE A 86 -8.44 1.00 -14.93
CA ILE A 86 -7.80 0.17 -15.95
C ILE A 86 -8.62 0.25 -17.23
N ASP A 87 -8.68 1.44 -17.84
CA ASP A 87 -9.18 1.55 -19.21
C ASP A 87 -8.06 1.11 -20.16
N GLY A 88 -8.01 -0.20 -20.46
CA GLY A 88 -7.23 -0.78 -21.55
C GLY A 88 -5.75 -1.13 -21.27
N ALA A 89 -5.21 -0.93 -20.07
CA ALA A 89 -3.83 -1.30 -19.77
C ALA A 89 -3.75 -2.69 -19.12
N ALA A 90 -3.52 -3.69 -19.97
CA ALA A 90 -2.80 -4.93 -19.71
C ALA A 90 -3.03 -5.58 -18.34
N SER A 91 -3.74 -6.70 -18.37
CA SER A 91 -3.34 -7.95 -17.73
C SER A 91 -1.90 -7.89 -17.21
N ILE A 92 -1.73 -7.49 -15.95
CA ILE A 92 -0.45 -7.62 -15.26
C ILE A 92 -0.16 -9.11 -15.29
N GLU A 93 0.93 -9.50 -15.97
CA GLU A 93 1.33 -10.90 -16.05
C GLU A 93 1.38 -11.47 -14.63
N ARG A 94 0.58 -12.52 -14.47
CA ARG A 94 0.28 -13.18 -13.21
C ARG A 94 1.48 -14.07 -12.88
N PHE A 95 2.11 -13.84 -11.73
CA PHE A 95 2.90 -14.87 -11.07
C PHE A 95 1.96 -15.93 -10.45
#